data_AF-A0A7V8Y905-F1
#
_entry.id   AF-A0A7V8Y905-F1
#
_cell.length_a   1.000
_cell.length_b   1.000
_cell.length_c   1.000
_cell.angle_alpha   90.00
_cell.angle_beta   90.00
_cell.angle_gamma   90.00
#
_symmetry.space_group_name_H-M   'P 1'
#
loop_
_entity.id
_entity.type
_entity.pdbx_description
1 polymer ?
#
loop_
_entity_poly.entity_id
_entity_poly.type
_entity_poly.pdbx_seq_one_letter_code
_entity_poly.pdbx_strand_id
1 'polypeptide(L)'
;MGQDRGRVLTHEPPLQRVDHSTGPSVPARRIDGRKRVTKRRKGTASSSFGVGRRESHDSSYFYSRFAAPKLSSEAVLNRPGIVDEIYCGDARHMDKVRPESVALVVTSPPYFVGKEYEEALGAGHVPATYFDFLEMLHEVFSECVDKLEPGGRIAVNVANLGRKPYRSLSADVIGILQDRLGLLMRGEIIWRKARGAGGSCAWGSFQSAANPVLRDLTERVVVASKGRFDRAVSRAERARLDLPSNDSIFKDEFLEATTDVWDIPSESATRVGHPAPFPVELPLRLIDLYTYREDLVLDPFMGAGTAAVAAVRSGRHFIGYDTDEGYVLAAKRRVQQERDRATSPRGGYRTRRAELPSFPKEVLKENHQARSIRAGETAKEIARAVLRDCGFEVHNDSRGLHNGVEVDFAAEDQHGGLWYFDVSGGFTGTRSGLSRTDTLWKTLGRAGVLAASETDGPLILLTTNLPPRGSAGDVALRAARGVMYFDAIEMLSAGGQERLREYAATGIPVQPAGELLPPEDADHPAV
;
A
#
# COMPACT_ATOMS: atom_id res chain seq x y z
N MET A 1 72.68 22.69 29.85
CA MET A 1 71.54 23.49 30.35
C MET A 1 70.43 22.48 30.62
N GLY A 2 70.28 22.00 31.87
CA GLY A 2 69.26 22.46 32.83
C GLY A 2 68.00 21.59 32.66
N GLN A 3 67.83 20.48 33.41
CA GLN A 3 67.15 20.39 34.73
C GLN A 3 65.70 20.88 34.68
N ASP A 4 64.67 20.18 35.17
CA ASP A 4 64.59 19.08 36.17
C ASP A 4 63.42 18.10 35.84
N ARG A 5 63.49 16.77 36.11
CA ARG A 5 62.97 16.00 37.29
C ARG A 5 61.47 16.23 37.63
N GLY A 6 60.64 15.23 37.96
CA GLY A 6 60.77 13.76 38.12
C GLY A 6 59.36 13.10 38.13
N ARG A 7 59.21 11.78 37.88
CA ARG A 7 59.01 10.67 38.85
C ARG A 7 57.84 10.82 39.88
N VAL A 8 57.09 9.80 40.33
CA VAL A 8 56.74 8.43 39.85
C VAL A 8 55.73 7.75 40.86
N LEU A 9 54.98 6.72 40.42
CA LEU A 9 54.31 5.63 41.21
C LEU A 9 53.09 5.84 42.16
N THR A 10 52.03 5.06 41.85
CA THR A 10 51.14 4.19 42.67
C THR A 10 51.08 4.25 44.22
N HIS A 11 49.85 4.24 44.78
CA HIS A 11 49.27 3.27 45.76
C HIS A 11 48.13 3.87 46.64
N GLU A 12 47.04 3.12 46.84
CA GLU A 12 46.07 3.20 47.97
C GLU A 12 46.71 2.67 49.29
N PRO A 13 46.08 2.66 50.50
CA PRO A 13 44.72 3.07 50.94
C PRO A 13 44.87 4.16 52.07
N PRO A 14 44.14 4.26 53.25
CA PRO A 14 42.95 3.55 53.75
C PRO A 14 41.87 4.37 54.52
N LEU A 15 40.84 3.61 54.91
CA LEU A 15 39.70 3.83 55.82
C LEU A 15 39.92 4.67 57.10
N GLN A 16 38.87 5.43 57.49
CA GLN A 16 38.45 5.56 58.89
C GLN A 16 36.91 5.47 59.03
N ARG A 17 36.46 4.72 60.03
CA ARG A 17 35.06 4.70 60.51
C ARG A 17 34.88 5.74 61.63
N VAL A 18 33.68 6.27 61.77
CA VAL A 18 33.13 6.62 63.10
C VAL A 18 31.66 6.15 63.15
N ASP A 19 31.41 5.12 63.95
CA ASP A 19 30.06 4.77 64.43
C ASP A 19 29.77 5.60 65.68
N HIS A 20 28.55 6.14 65.84
CA HIS A 20 27.93 6.25 67.16
C HIS A 20 26.41 6.10 67.06
N SER A 21 25.87 5.29 67.98
CA SER A 21 24.48 4.86 68.06
C SER A 21 23.78 5.50 69.25
N THR A 22 22.44 5.61 69.21
CA THR A 22 21.59 5.56 70.43
C THR A 22 20.09 5.44 70.10
N GLY A 23 19.43 4.44 70.70
CA GLY A 23 18.10 4.63 71.33
C GLY A 23 16.83 4.44 70.46
N PRO A 24 15.83 3.65 70.92
CA PRO A 24 14.61 3.37 70.15
C PRO A 24 13.35 4.13 70.64
N SER A 25 12.36 4.31 69.76
CA SER A 25 10.95 4.50 70.15
C SER A 25 9.98 4.04 69.05
N VAL A 26 8.77 3.64 69.46
CA VAL A 26 7.74 2.90 68.69
C VAL A 26 6.36 3.32 69.26
N PRO A 27 5.22 3.34 68.53
CA PRO A 27 4.97 3.57 67.09
C PRO A 27 3.95 4.70 66.84
N ALA A 28 3.72 5.08 65.57
CA ALA A 28 2.47 5.73 65.16
C ALA A 28 1.90 5.06 63.89
N ARG A 29 0.61 4.66 63.92
CA ARG A 29 -0.08 4.05 62.78
C ARG A 29 -0.63 5.13 61.84
N ARG A 30 -0.45 4.96 60.52
CA ARG A 30 -1.56 4.73 59.54
C ARG A 30 -1.05 4.68 58.09
N ILE A 31 -1.52 3.66 57.36
CA ILE A 31 -2.06 3.69 55.98
C ILE A 31 -1.30 4.53 54.94
N ASP A 32 -0.68 3.90 53.91
CA ASP A 32 -1.35 3.70 52.59
C ASP A 32 -0.58 2.78 51.60
N GLY A 33 -1.32 2.24 50.61
CA GLY A 33 -0.93 1.89 49.24
C GLY A 33 0.47 1.31 48.91
N ARG A 34 0.65 -0.02 49.01
CA ARG A 34 1.72 -0.71 48.27
C ARG A 34 1.43 -0.74 46.76
N LYS A 35 1.94 0.23 45.99
CA LYS A 35 2.09 0.07 44.53
C LYS A 35 3.19 -0.96 44.25
N ARG A 36 2.80 -2.07 43.60
CA ARG A 36 3.71 -3.10 43.07
C ARG A 36 4.65 -2.46 42.03
N VAL A 37 5.94 -2.34 42.35
CA VAL A 37 6.97 -2.07 41.34
C VAL A 37 7.19 -3.34 40.52
N THR A 38 6.73 -3.36 39.28
CA THR A 38 6.98 -4.47 38.36
C THR A 38 8.44 -4.45 37.90
N LYS A 39 9.20 -5.47 38.32
CA LYS A 39 10.62 -5.64 38.00
C LYS A 39 10.78 -5.82 36.50
N ARG A 40 11.27 -4.80 35.79
CA ARG A 40 11.51 -4.81 34.34
C ARG A 40 12.45 -5.98 34.01
N ARG A 41 11.99 -6.95 33.20
CA ARG A 41 12.81 -8.10 32.75
C ARG A 41 14.02 -7.55 32.00
N LYS A 42 15.24 -7.90 32.43
CA LYS A 42 16.45 -7.68 31.63
C LYS A 42 16.39 -8.60 30.41
N GLY A 43 16.61 -8.06 29.22
CA GLY A 43 16.80 -8.87 28.01
C GLY A 43 18.10 -9.68 28.09
N THR A 44 18.12 -10.83 27.43
CA THR A 44 19.34 -11.62 27.20
C THR A 44 20.24 -10.94 26.17
N ALA A 45 21.55 -11.01 26.37
CA ALA A 45 22.53 -10.52 25.39
C ALA A 45 22.49 -11.36 24.11
N SER A 46 22.74 -10.73 22.97
CA SER A 46 22.58 -11.33 21.64
C SER A 46 23.52 -12.52 21.38
N SER A 47 22.96 -13.64 20.92
CA SER A 47 23.70 -14.61 20.10
C SER A 47 23.83 -14.12 18.65
N SER A 48 24.68 -14.79 17.88
CA SER A 48 24.96 -14.48 16.47
C SER A 48 23.71 -14.57 15.57
N PHE A 49 23.77 -13.83 14.46
CA PHE A 49 22.77 -13.76 13.38
C PHE A 49 22.15 -15.13 13.02
N GLY A 50 20.82 -15.20 12.85
CA GLY A 50 20.15 -16.36 12.25
C GLY A 50 19.33 -17.27 13.17
N VAL A 51 18.80 -16.81 14.31
CA VAL A 51 17.90 -17.61 15.16
C VAL A 51 16.41 -17.39 14.81
N GLY A 52 15.71 -18.45 14.41
CA GLY A 52 14.36 -18.39 13.82
C GLY A 52 13.18 -18.17 14.77
N ARG A 53 13.36 -17.56 15.94
CA ARG A 53 12.27 -17.19 16.86
C ARG A 53 12.29 -15.69 17.12
N ARG A 54 11.12 -15.04 17.05
CA ARG A 54 10.95 -13.62 17.44
C ARG A 54 11.08 -13.46 18.96
N GLU A 55 12.31 -13.46 19.46
CA GLU A 55 12.62 -12.93 20.78
C GLU A 55 12.70 -11.40 20.72
N SER A 56 12.24 -10.72 21.77
CA SER A 56 12.33 -9.26 21.88
C SER A 56 13.76 -8.87 22.25
N HIS A 57 14.67 -8.90 21.27
CA HIS A 57 16.05 -8.50 21.43
C HIS A 57 16.18 -7.02 21.81
N ASP A 58 17.04 -6.70 22.77
CA ASP A 58 17.41 -5.33 23.09
C ASP A 58 18.37 -4.79 22.03
N SER A 59 17.80 -4.09 21.04
CA SER A 59 18.53 -3.48 19.93
C SER A 59 19.15 -2.11 20.28
N SER A 60 19.06 -1.65 21.53
CA SER A 60 19.53 -0.31 21.94
C SER A 60 21.00 -0.08 21.58
N TYR A 61 21.87 -1.09 21.74
CA TYR A 61 23.29 -1.02 21.39
C TYR A 61 23.54 -0.93 19.87
N PHE A 62 22.66 -1.50 19.04
CA PHE A 62 22.78 -1.36 17.59
C PHE A 62 22.49 0.08 17.18
N TYR A 63 21.39 0.64 17.70
CA TYR A 63 20.93 1.99 17.37
C TYR A 63 21.77 3.11 18.00
N SER A 64 22.39 2.89 19.17
CA SER A 64 23.27 3.88 19.82
C SER A 64 24.56 4.20 19.05
N ARG A 65 24.83 3.50 17.94
CA ARG A 65 25.94 3.77 17.01
C ARG A 65 25.58 4.78 15.92
N PHE A 66 24.31 5.17 15.82
CA PHE A 66 23.80 6.16 14.88
C PHE A 66 23.32 7.39 15.67
N ALA A 67 23.46 8.58 15.08
CA ALA A 67 22.78 9.75 15.60
C ALA A 67 21.27 9.54 15.45
N ALA A 68 20.54 9.51 16.57
CA ALA A 68 19.09 9.38 16.53
C ALA A 68 18.48 10.61 15.81
N PRO A 69 17.54 10.43 14.87
CA PRO A 69 16.92 11.55 14.17
C PRO A 69 16.21 12.47 15.15
N LYS A 70 16.40 13.79 14.99
CA LYS A 70 15.70 14.80 15.78
C LYS A 70 14.24 14.85 15.33
N LEU A 71 13.34 14.31 16.16
CA LEU A 71 11.91 14.36 15.88
C LEU A 71 11.32 15.74 16.23
N SER A 72 10.51 16.30 15.34
CA SER A 72 9.72 17.51 15.58
C SER A 72 8.49 17.20 16.44
N SER A 73 8.17 18.12 17.34
CA SER A 73 6.94 18.11 18.14
C SER A 73 5.81 18.94 17.51
N GLU A 74 5.99 19.47 16.30
CA GLU A 74 4.98 20.27 15.61
C GLU A 74 3.69 19.49 15.38
N ALA A 75 2.58 20.21 15.47
CA ALA A 75 1.22 19.71 15.29
C ALA A 75 0.25 20.75 14.72
N VAL A 76 0.78 21.84 14.13
CA VAL A 76 -0.02 22.79 13.36
C VAL A 76 -0.40 22.11 12.04
N LEU A 77 -1.69 22.14 11.72
CA LEU A 77 -2.26 21.60 10.48
C LEU A 77 -3.11 22.69 9.84
N ASN A 78 -2.90 22.95 8.56
CA ASN A 78 -3.72 23.88 7.80
C ASN A 78 -4.73 23.08 6.97
N ARG A 79 -6.01 23.48 6.99
CA ARG A 79 -6.98 22.94 6.02
C ARG A 79 -6.60 23.40 4.61
N PRO A 80 -6.65 22.51 3.60
CA PRO A 80 -6.54 22.88 2.19
C PRO A 80 -7.44 24.07 1.85
N GLY A 81 -6.95 24.96 0.99
CA GLY A 81 -7.72 26.11 0.51
C GLY A 81 -8.45 25.81 -0.79
N ILE A 82 -7.70 25.29 -1.76
CA ILE A 82 -8.16 24.77 -3.04
C ILE A 82 -7.81 23.29 -3.07
N VAL A 83 -8.61 22.48 -3.78
CA VAL A 83 -8.40 21.05 -4.00
C VAL A 83 -8.85 20.68 -5.41
N ASP A 84 -8.43 19.52 -5.89
CA ASP A 84 -8.78 18.89 -7.17
C ASP A 84 -8.37 19.67 -8.42
N GLU A 85 -7.30 20.45 -8.31
CA GLU A 85 -6.77 21.29 -9.39
C GLU A 85 -5.44 20.81 -9.97
N ILE A 86 -5.26 21.07 -11.27
CA ILE A 86 -3.98 20.88 -11.96
C ILE A 86 -3.58 22.21 -12.59
N TYR A 87 -2.37 22.67 -12.31
CA TYR A 87 -1.85 23.94 -12.78
C TYR A 87 -0.77 23.73 -13.84
N CYS A 88 -0.86 24.52 -14.92
CA CYS A 88 0.29 24.75 -15.79
C CYS A 88 1.20 25.77 -15.10
N GLY A 89 2.40 25.36 -14.72
CA GLY A 89 3.34 26.19 -13.95
C GLY A 89 4.48 25.40 -13.31
N ASP A 90 5.50 26.13 -12.88
CA ASP A 90 6.71 25.57 -12.27
C ASP A 90 6.47 25.16 -10.80
N ALA A 91 6.72 23.90 -10.47
CA ALA A 91 6.50 23.34 -9.14
C ALA A 91 7.49 23.85 -8.07
N ARG A 92 8.47 24.68 -8.44
CA ARG A 92 9.30 25.44 -7.48
C ARG A 92 8.53 26.59 -6.82
N HIS A 93 7.36 26.96 -7.36
CA HIS A 93 6.51 28.05 -6.88
C HIS A 93 5.05 27.60 -6.77
N MET A 94 4.70 26.95 -5.65
CA MET A 94 3.37 26.38 -5.38
C MET A 94 2.55 27.28 -4.44
N ASP A 95 2.50 28.59 -4.69
CA ASP A 95 1.81 29.60 -3.85
C ASP A 95 0.31 29.31 -3.61
N LYS A 96 -0.32 28.57 -4.53
CA LYS A 96 -1.75 28.18 -4.43
C LYS A 96 -1.97 27.03 -3.44
N VAL A 97 -0.90 26.33 -3.03
CA VAL A 97 -0.93 25.26 -2.04
C VAL A 97 -0.53 25.85 -0.69
N ARG A 98 -1.37 25.67 0.32
CA ARG A 98 -1.09 26.17 1.68
C ARG A 98 0.04 25.34 2.33
N PRO A 99 0.95 25.97 3.10
CA PRO A 99 1.91 25.23 3.91
C PRO A 99 1.20 24.32 4.90
N GLU A 100 1.84 23.24 5.35
CA GLU A 100 1.29 22.28 6.34
C GLU A 100 -0.12 21.72 6.03
N SER A 101 -0.48 21.54 4.74
CA SER A 101 -1.83 21.12 4.32
C SER A 101 -1.88 19.85 3.45
N VAL A 102 -0.74 19.36 2.99
CA VAL A 102 -0.63 18.15 2.15
C VAL A 102 -0.31 16.94 3.05
N ALA A 103 -1.05 15.86 2.88
CA ALA A 103 -0.84 14.63 3.63
C ALA A 103 0.32 13.78 3.07
N LEU A 104 0.37 13.69 1.73
CA LEU A 104 1.30 12.86 0.98
C LEU A 104 1.67 13.55 -0.34
N VAL A 105 2.96 13.60 -0.64
CA VAL A 105 3.47 13.86 -1.98
C VAL A 105 3.74 12.52 -2.66
N VAL A 106 3.16 12.28 -3.83
CA VAL A 106 3.50 11.12 -4.68
C VAL A 106 3.85 11.64 -6.06
N THR A 107 5.04 11.29 -6.55
CA THR A 107 5.53 11.88 -7.81
C THR A 107 6.58 11.01 -8.50
N SER A 108 6.87 11.33 -9.75
CA SER A 108 7.94 10.73 -10.56
C SER A 108 8.60 11.85 -11.38
N PRO A 109 9.73 12.43 -10.93
CA PRO A 109 10.39 13.52 -11.65
C PRO A 109 10.82 13.11 -13.07
N PRO A 110 11.03 14.09 -13.97
CA PRO A 110 11.62 13.82 -15.28
C PRO A 110 12.98 13.13 -15.12
N TYR A 111 13.21 12.09 -15.91
CA TYR A 111 14.46 11.36 -15.90
C TYR A 111 15.45 12.02 -16.86
N PHE A 112 16.63 12.42 -16.35
CA PHE A 112 17.73 13.04 -17.11
C PHE A 112 18.40 12.02 -18.06
N VAL A 113 17.68 11.64 -19.11
CA VAL A 113 18.03 10.56 -20.07
C VAL A 113 18.53 11.16 -21.40
N GLY A 114 18.30 12.44 -21.66
CA GLY A 114 18.82 13.18 -22.80
C GLY A 114 17.76 13.59 -23.82
N LYS A 115 18.20 14.42 -24.77
CA LYS A 115 17.36 15.25 -25.65
C LYS A 115 16.19 14.54 -26.31
N GLU A 116 16.34 13.33 -26.86
CA GLU A 116 15.23 12.65 -27.56
C GLU A 116 14.06 12.26 -26.63
N TYR A 117 14.36 11.92 -25.37
CA TYR A 117 13.35 11.62 -24.35
C TYR A 117 12.68 12.91 -23.82
N GLU A 118 13.46 13.98 -23.75
CA GLU A 118 13.04 15.31 -23.28
C GLU A 118 12.22 16.05 -24.36
N GLU A 119 12.58 15.93 -25.64
CA GLU A 119 11.81 16.38 -26.80
C GLU A 119 10.46 15.64 -26.91
N ALA A 120 10.42 14.35 -26.54
CA ALA A 120 9.18 13.56 -26.46
C ALA A 120 8.31 13.90 -25.23
N LEU A 121 8.85 14.60 -24.23
CA LEU A 121 8.15 15.07 -23.03
C LEU A 121 7.56 16.49 -23.17
N GLY A 122 7.77 17.15 -24.31
CA GLY A 122 7.39 18.56 -24.49
C GLY A 122 8.48 19.51 -24.00
N ALA A 123 8.70 20.60 -24.73
CA ALA A 123 9.85 21.47 -24.52
C ALA A 123 9.68 22.38 -23.28
N GLY A 124 10.11 21.90 -22.11
CA GLY A 124 10.15 22.66 -20.86
C GLY A 124 11.43 22.42 -20.04
N HIS A 125 12.27 23.45 -19.93
CA HIS A 125 13.38 23.64 -18.96
C HIS A 125 14.05 22.42 -18.30
N VAL A 126 14.38 21.35 -19.03
CA VAL A 126 15.29 20.33 -18.51
C VAL A 126 16.67 20.99 -18.32
N PRO A 127 17.26 20.96 -17.12
CA PRO A 127 18.46 21.76 -16.86
C PRO A 127 19.67 21.31 -17.68
N ALA A 128 20.57 22.23 -18.01
CA ALA A 128 21.66 21.97 -18.95
C ALA A 128 22.70 20.95 -18.45
N THR A 129 22.80 20.75 -17.13
CA THR A 129 23.70 19.77 -16.51
C THR A 129 22.98 18.91 -15.48
N TYR A 130 23.56 17.75 -15.16
CA TYR A 130 23.05 16.87 -14.10
C TYR A 130 23.08 17.54 -12.71
N PHE A 131 24.00 18.49 -12.48
CA PHE A 131 24.04 19.24 -11.24
C PHE A 131 22.82 20.16 -11.12
N ASP A 132 22.54 20.94 -12.18
CA ASP A 132 21.38 21.83 -12.22
C ASP A 132 20.05 21.05 -12.13
N PHE A 133 20.02 19.81 -12.64
CA PHE A 133 18.91 18.88 -12.47
C PHE A 133 18.70 18.47 -11.00
N LEU A 134 19.77 18.14 -10.26
CA LEU A 134 19.67 17.83 -8.83
C LEU A 134 19.30 19.06 -7.99
N GLU A 135 19.75 20.26 -8.36
CA GLU A 135 19.31 21.51 -7.72
C GLU A 135 17.83 21.79 -7.98
N MET A 136 17.33 21.60 -9.22
CA MET A 136 15.90 21.70 -9.52
C MET A 136 15.05 20.72 -8.68
N LEU A 137 15.49 19.46 -8.55
CA LEU A 137 14.83 18.49 -7.66
C LEU A 137 14.85 18.94 -6.20
N HIS A 138 15.96 19.51 -5.73
CA HIS A 138 16.05 20.06 -4.37
C HIS A 138 15.11 21.26 -4.16
N GLU A 139 15.02 22.19 -5.10
CA GLU A 139 14.08 23.33 -5.06
C GLU A 139 12.63 22.86 -5.00
N VAL A 140 12.21 21.96 -5.90
CA VAL A 140 10.85 21.40 -5.93
C VAL A 140 10.54 20.60 -4.66
N PHE A 141 11.46 19.74 -4.21
CA PHE A 141 11.25 18.95 -3.00
C PHE A 141 11.26 19.82 -1.73
N SER A 142 11.99 20.94 -1.68
CA SER A 142 11.90 21.91 -0.59
C SER A 142 10.49 22.52 -0.51
N GLU A 143 9.96 22.98 -1.64
CA GLU A 143 8.59 23.53 -1.71
C GLU A 143 7.54 22.46 -1.33
N CYS A 144 7.73 21.20 -1.77
CA CYS A 144 6.92 20.07 -1.30
C CYS A 144 6.98 19.87 0.22
N VAL A 145 8.16 19.98 0.84
CA VAL A 145 8.33 19.85 2.30
C VAL A 145 7.60 20.95 3.03
N ASP A 146 7.59 22.19 2.54
CA ASP A 146 6.83 23.27 3.15
C ASP A 146 5.31 23.04 3.06
N LYS A 147 4.81 22.41 1.98
CA LYS A 147 3.39 22.08 1.83
C LYS A 147 2.94 20.87 2.65
N LEU A 148 3.83 19.90 2.90
CA LEU A 148 3.54 18.71 3.72
C LEU A 148 3.22 19.08 5.17
N GLU A 149 2.21 18.45 5.75
CA GLU A 149 1.94 18.53 7.20
C GLU A 149 3.07 17.90 8.04
N PRO A 150 3.17 18.19 9.35
CA PRO A 150 4.14 17.52 10.20
C PRO A 150 3.77 16.04 10.35
N GLY A 151 4.70 15.15 9.98
CA GLY A 151 4.40 13.73 9.82
C GLY A 151 3.63 13.38 8.54
N GLY A 152 3.55 14.30 7.58
CA GLY A 152 3.28 14.03 6.17
C GLY A 152 4.45 13.31 5.50
N ARG A 153 4.19 12.71 4.34
CA ARG A 153 5.13 11.80 3.66
C ARG A 153 5.42 12.25 2.23
N ILE A 154 6.61 11.96 1.74
CA ILE A 154 6.97 12.10 0.32
C ILE A 154 7.40 10.73 -0.21
N ALA A 155 6.89 10.38 -1.39
CA ALA A 155 7.18 9.14 -2.10
C ALA A 155 7.56 9.48 -3.56
N VAL A 156 8.84 9.31 -3.88
CA VAL A 156 9.42 9.70 -5.18
C VAL A 156 9.80 8.44 -5.97
N ASN A 157 9.10 8.17 -7.07
CA ASN A 157 9.47 7.10 -8.00
C ASN A 157 10.63 7.53 -8.89
N VAL A 158 11.68 6.72 -8.99
CA VAL A 158 12.86 6.99 -9.83
C VAL A 158 13.41 5.75 -10.51
N ALA A 159 13.79 5.91 -11.78
CA ALA A 159 14.56 4.95 -12.54
C ALA A 159 16.09 5.16 -12.36
N ASN A 160 16.87 4.13 -12.67
CA ASN A 160 18.33 4.26 -12.76
C ASN A 160 18.69 5.03 -14.04
N LEU A 161 19.68 5.92 -13.98
CA LEU A 161 20.12 6.73 -15.11
C LEU A 161 21.43 6.22 -15.70
N GLY A 162 21.44 6.02 -17.02
CA GLY A 162 22.65 5.68 -17.78
C GLY A 162 23.23 4.30 -17.47
N ARG A 163 24.17 3.87 -18.32
CA ARG A 163 24.94 2.62 -18.17
C ARG A 163 26.45 2.83 -18.26
N LYS A 164 26.90 3.96 -18.81
CA LYS A 164 28.30 4.36 -18.96
C LYS A 164 28.41 5.91 -18.87
N PRO A 165 28.48 6.49 -17.66
CA PRO A 165 28.44 5.85 -16.34
C PRO A 165 27.01 5.36 -15.98
N TYR A 166 26.93 4.42 -15.03
CA TYR A 166 25.69 4.15 -14.28
C TYR A 166 25.55 5.20 -13.17
N ARG A 167 24.36 5.76 -13.00
CA ARG A 167 24.01 6.72 -11.93
C ARG A 167 22.73 6.27 -11.23
N SER A 168 22.81 6.20 -9.91
CA SER A 168 21.71 5.77 -9.05
C SER A 168 20.91 7.00 -8.62
N LEU A 169 19.94 7.43 -9.43
CA LEU A 169 19.11 8.60 -9.11
C LEU A 169 18.40 8.45 -7.74
N SER A 170 18.07 7.23 -7.34
CA SER A 170 17.61 6.90 -5.99
C SER A 170 18.58 7.32 -4.88
N ALA A 171 19.89 7.13 -5.06
CA ALA A 171 20.89 7.55 -4.07
C ALA A 171 20.98 9.07 -3.99
N ASP A 172 20.92 9.75 -5.15
CA ASP A 172 20.93 11.22 -5.20
C ASP A 172 19.65 11.81 -4.57
N VAL A 173 18.47 11.23 -4.83
CA VAL A 173 17.20 11.61 -4.17
C VAL A 173 17.22 11.32 -2.67
N ILE A 174 17.79 10.20 -2.21
CA ILE A 174 17.98 9.95 -0.78
C ILE A 174 18.85 11.05 -0.14
N GLY A 175 19.95 11.44 -0.78
CA GLY A 175 20.80 12.54 -0.31
C GLY A 175 20.08 13.89 -0.25
N ILE A 176 19.23 14.20 -1.24
CA ILE A 176 18.39 15.41 -1.23
C ILE A 176 17.39 15.36 -0.05
N LEU A 177 16.59 14.29 0.05
CA LEU A 177 15.52 14.20 1.05
C LEU A 177 16.08 14.11 2.48
N GLN A 178 17.10 13.29 2.72
CA GLN A 178 17.67 13.06 4.05
C GLN A 178 18.67 14.15 4.45
N ASP A 179 19.71 14.37 3.64
CA ASP A 179 20.90 15.11 4.08
C ASP A 179 20.79 16.62 3.83
N ARG A 180 20.05 17.03 2.78
CA ARG A 180 19.80 18.44 2.46
C ARG A 180 18.51 18.97 3.09
N LEU A 181 17.41 18.21 2.99
CA LEU A 181 16.09 18.62 3.49
C LEU A 181 15.74 18.08 4.89
N GLY A 182 16.59 17.24 5.49
CA GLY A 182 16.43 16.78 6.88
C GLY A 182 15.25 15.84 7.13
N LEU A 183 14.71 15.20 6.09
CA LEU A 183 13.56 14.30 6.20
C LEU A 183 13.96 12.95 6.80
N LEU A 184 12.95 12.31 7.41
CA LEU A 184 13.13 11.02 8.07
C LEU A 184 12.87 9.88 7.08
N MET A 185 13.93 9.21 6.64
CA MET A 185 13.83 8.06 5.75
C MET A 185 12.97 6.94 6.35
N ARG A 186 12.01 6.44 5.56
CA ARG A 186 11.17 5.28 5.90
C ARG A 186 11.65 4.00 5.24
N GLY A 187 12.26 4.12 4.07
CA GLY A 187 12.79 3.01 3.28
C GLY A 187 12.68 3.29 1.78
N GLU A 188 13.03 2.27 1.00
CA GLU A 188 12.82 2.21 -0.45
C GLU A 188 11.85 1.07 -0.76
N ILE A 189 10.95 1.29 -1.73
CA ILE A 189 10.14 0.23 -2.32
C ILE A 189 10.73 -0.11 -3.68
N ILE A 190 11.06 -1.37 -3.90
CA ILE A 190 11.53 -1.91 -5.17
C ILE A 190 10.32 -2.26 -6.02
N TRP A 191 9.95 -1.37 -6.94
CA TRP A 191 8.90 -1.65 -7.92
C TRP A 191 9.46 -2.54 -9.03
N ARG A 192 9.00 -3.79 -9.12
CA ARG A 192 9.38 -4.76 -10.15
C ARG A 192 8.38 -4.76 -11.29
N LYS A 193 8.83 -4.32 -12.48
CA LYS A 193 8.02 -4.15 -13.69
C LYS A 193 7.75 -5.46 -14.44
N ALA A 194 8.65 -6.44 -14.31
CA ALA A 194 8.55 -7.75 -14.95
C ALA A 194 9.32 -8.83 -14.16
N ARG A 195 8.89 -10.09 -14.28
CA ARG A 195 9.61 -11.26 -13.77
C ARG A 195 10.30 -12.00 -14.93
N GLY A 196 11.58 -12.33 -14.76
CA GLY A 196 12.32 -13.22 -15.67
C GLY A 196 12.86 -12.58 -16.96
N ALA A 197 13.33 -13.45 -17.86
CA ALA A 197 14.07 -13.08 -19.07
C ALA A 197 13.17 -12.72 -20.27
N GLY A 198 12.22 -11.79 -20.11
CA GLY A 198 11.47 -11.23 -21.25
C GLY A 198 12.39 -10.62 -22.32
N GLY A 199 11.92 -10.37 -23.54
CA GLY A 199 12.75 -10.11 -24.75
C GLY A 199 13.70 -8.89 -24.79
N SER A 200 13.94 -8.17 -23.68
CA SER A 200 14.90 -7.07 -23.63
C SER A 200 16.35 -7.58 -23.50
N CYS A 201 17.05 -7.65 -24.63
CA CYS A 201 18.38 -8.24 -24.78
C CYS A 201 19.54 -7.28 -24.42
N ALA A 202 19.58 -6.79 -23.17
CA ALA A 202 20.65 -5.91 -22.70
C ALA A 202 21.92 -6.68 -22.24
N TRP A 203 22.46 -7.55 -23.09
CA TRP A 203 23.47 -8.55 -22.70
C TRP A 203 24.90 -8.02 -22.48
N GLY A 204 25.25 -6.88 -23.08
CA GLY A 204 26.66 -6.49 -23.19
C GLY A 204 27.42 -7.55 -23.98
N SER A 205 28.34 -8.27 -23.33
CA SER A 205 28.92 -9.50 -23.88
C SER A 205 28.07 -10.74 -23.49
N PHE A 206 27.33 -11.28 -24.45
CA PHE A 206 26.54 -12.50 -24.25
C PHE A 206 27.43 -13.70 -23.86
N GLN A 207 27.04 -14.44 -22.82
CA GLN A 207 27.75 -15.61 -22.27
C GLN A 207 29.26 -15.39 -22.02
N SER A 208 29.67 -14.15 -21.75
CA SER A 208 31.07 -13.79 -21.55
C SER A 208 31.22 -12.82 -20.38
N ALA A 209 32.29 -13.01 -19.60
CA ALA A 209 32.64 -12.15 -18.48
C ALA A 209 33.30 -10.82 -18.92
N ALA A 210 33.53 -10.60 -20.21
CA ALA A 210 34.24 -9.42 -20.72
C ALA A 210 33.54 -8.09 -20.38
N ASN A 211 32.21 -8.04 -20.52
CA ASN A 211 31.35 -6.91 -20.16
C ASN A 211 29.86 -7.34 -20.11
N PRO A 212 29.44 -8.27 -19.23
CA PRO A 212 28.02 -8.56 -19.02
C PRO A 212 27.35 -7.35 -18.38
N VAL A 213 26.11 -7.02 -18.78
CA VAL A 213 25.38 -5.86 -18.23
C VAL A 213 24.07 -6.31 -17.61
N LEU A 214 23.71 -5.70 -16.47
CA LEU A 214 22.45 -5.96 -15.79
C LEU A 214 21.25 -5.45 -16.60
N ARG A 215 20.08 -6.03 -16.34
CA ARG A 215 18.80 -5.61 -16.91
C ARG A 215 18.00 -4.86 -15.85
N ASP A 216 17.60 -3.62 -16.15
CA ASP A 216 16.81 -2.79 -15.25
C ASP A 216 15.34 -3.25 -15.24
N LEU A 217 15.05 -4.29 -14.46
CA LEU A 217 13.69 -4.81 -14.25
C LEU A 217 12.93 -4.08 -13.14
N THR A 218 13.59 -3.17 -12.42
CA THR A 218 13.05 -2.49 -11.24
C THR A 218 13.27 -0.98 -11.27
N GLU A 219 12.34 -0.25 -10.69
CA GLU A 219 12.46 1.15 -10.27
C GLU A 219 12.40 1.22 -8.73
N ARG A 220 12.65 2.40 -8.16
CA ARG A 220 12.64 2.61 -6.72
C ARG A 220 11.69 3.73 -6.35
N VAL A 221 10.81 3.50 -5.39
CA VAL A 221 10.09 4.58 -4.71
C VAL A 221 10.79 4.89 -3.40
N VAL A 222 11.43 6.05 -3.33
CA VAL A 222 12.10 6.54 -2.12
C VAL A 222 11.05 7.19 -1.22
N VAL A 223 10.91 6.73 0.04
CA VAL A 223 9.90 7.23 0.97
C VAL A 223 10.51 7.87 2.22
N ALA A 224 10.09 9.11 2.52
CA ALA A 224 10.51 9.86 3.71
C ALA A 224 9.32 10.54 4.42
N SER A 225 9.54 11.07 5.64
CA SER A 225 8.53 11.80 6.43
C SER A 225 9.06 13.12 6.98
N LYS A 226 8.21 14.14 7.00
CA LYS A 226 8.54 15.49 7.51
C LYS A 226 8.57 15.50 9.04
N GLY A 227 9.76 15.65 9.61
CA GLY A 227 10.00 15.91 11.03
C GLY A 227 9.65 14.78 12.02
N ARG A 228 8.67 13.91 11.72
CA ARG A 228 8.22 12.81 12.58
C ARG A 228 7.64 11.67 11.77
N PHE A 229 7.57 10.48 12.36
CA PHE A 229 7.13 9.26 11.65
C PHE A 229 5.61 9.04 11.70
N ASP A 230 4.96 9.40 12.80
CA ASP A 230 3.51 9.38 13.00
C ASP A 230 2.83 10.62 12.40
N ARG A 231 1.50 10.62 12.25
CA ARG A 231 0.76 11.85 11.88
C ARG A 231 0.71 12.76 13.11
N ALA A 232 0.88 14.07 12.97
CA ALA A 232 1.06 14.93 14.13
C ALA A 232 -0.13 15.03 15.10
N VAL A 233 -1.34 15.02 14.55
CA VAL A 233 -2.60 15.03 15.31
C VAL A 233 -3.23 13.65 15.25
N SER A 234 -3.58 13.11 16.42
CA SER A 234 -4.17 11.77 16.57
C SER A 234 -5.49 11.64 15.82
N ARG A 235 -5.85 10.42 15.38
CA ARG A 235 -7.09 10.14 14.66
C ARG A 235 -8.36 10.63 15.38
N ALA A 236 -8.42 10.46 16.70
CA ALA A 236 -9.56 10.91 17.51
C ALA A 236 -9.66 12.44 17.55
N GLU A 237 -8.52 13.13 17.60
CA GLU A 237 -8.47 14.59 17.59
C GLU A 237 -8.76 15.16 16.20
N ARG A 238 -8.26 14.52 15.12
CA ARG A 238 -8.65 14.86 13.73
C ARG A 238 -10.16 14.79 13.55
N ALA A 239 -10.81 13.74 14.04
CA ALA A 239 -12.28 13.63 14.00
C ALA A 239 -12.99 14.74 14.81
N ARG A 240 -12.43 15.18 15.95
CA ARG A 240 -12.96 16.32 16.72
C ARG A 240 -12.80 17.67 16.00
N LEU A 241 -11.72 17.82 15.24
CA LEU A 241 -11.39 19.02 14.45
C LEU A 241 -11.98 19.01 13.04
N ASP A 242 -12.83 18.03 12.71
CA ASP A 242 -13.40 17.84 11.36
C ASP A 242 -12.30 17.82 10.28
N LEU A 243 -11.30 16.97 10.52
CA LEU A 243 -10.19 16.68 9.63
C LEU A 243 -10.22 15.22 9.15
N PRO A 244 -9.66 14.93 7.96
CA PRO A 244 -9.42 13.57 7.46
C PRO A 244 -8.86 12.63 8.54
N SER A 245 -9.61 11.56 8.80
CA SER A 245 -9.36 10.62 9.91
C SER A 245 -9.89 9.22 9.65
N ASN A 246 -10.28 8.90 8.42
CA ASN A 246 -10.85 7.62 8.04
C ASN A 246 -9.86 6.82 7.17
N ASP A 247 -9.46 5.65 7.63
CA ASP A 247 -8.65 4.73 6.84
C ASP A 247 -9.47 4.18 5.66
N SER A 248 -8.79 3.72 4.60
CA SER A 248 -9.41 3.06 3.43
C SER A 248 -8.82 1.69 3.11
N ILE A 249 -7.67 1.38 3.70
CA ILE A 249 -6.86 0.21 3.38
C ILE A 249 -7.36 -1.00 4.17
N PHE A 250 -7.55 -2.12 3.47
CA PHE A 250 -7.94 -3.38 4.10
C PHE A 250 -6.73 -4.09 4.72
N LYS A 251 -6.97 -5.07 5.60
CA LYS A 251 -5.90 -5.77 6.32
C LYS A 251 -4.94 -6.51 5.38
N ASP A 252 -5.47 -7.17 4.36
CA ASP A 252 -4.66 -7.93 3.38
C ASP A 252 -3.86 -6.97 2.47
N GLU A 253 -4.45 -5.85 2.04
CA GLU A 253 -3.75 -4.74 1.36
C GLU A 253 -2.61 -4.19 2.20
N PHE A 254 -2.86 -3.94 3.48
CA PHE A 254 -1.85 -3.37 4.37
C PHE A 254 -0.65 -4.31 4.50
N LEU A 255 -0.89 -5.62 4.61
CA LEU A 255 0.18 -6.62 4.63
C LEU A 255 0.93 -6.71 3.28
N GLU A 256 0.26 -6.60 2.14
CA GLU A 256 0.92 -6.59 0.82
C GLU A 256 1.71 -5.29 0.59
N ALA A 257 1.12 -4.12 0.89
CA ALA A 257 1.69 -2.80 0.69
C ALA A 257 2.82 -2.45 1.68
N THR A 258 2.90 -3.13 2.82
CA THR A 258 4.03 -2.98 3.76
C THR A 258 5.23 -3.88 3.44
N THR A 259 5.18 -4.65 2.34
CA THR A 259 6.37 -5.26 1.75
C THR A 259 7.21 -4.24 0.97
N ASP A 260 8.50 -4.50 0.87
CA ASP A 260 9.51 -3.67 0.19
C ASP A 260 9.68 -4.00 -1.31
N VAL A 261 9.03 -5.05 -1.82
CA VAL A 261 9.10 -5.45 -3.24
C VAL A 261 7.69 -5.56 -3.82
N TRP A 262 7.33 -4.66 -4.74
CA TRP A 262 6.00 -4.63 -5.36
C TRP A 262 6.07 -5.11 -6.81
N ASP A 263 5.40 -6.23 -7.11
CA ASP A 263 5.17 -6.71 -8.48
C ASP A 263 3.97 -5.98 -9.10
N ILE A 264 4.25 -4.93 -9.89
CA ILE A 264 3.20 -4.18 -10.61
C ILE A 264 3.61 -4.10 -12.08
N PRO A 265 2.84 -4.64 -13.04
CA PRO A 265 3.14 -4.53 -14.46
C PRO A 265 3.19 -3.07 -14.93
N SER A 266 4.10 -2.74 -15.85
CA SER A 266 4.16 -1.42 -16.47
C SER A 266 2.94 -1.15 -17.35
N GLU A 267 2.37 0.06 -17.29
CA GLU A 267 1.35 0.49 -18.23
C GLU A 267 1.93 0.79 -19.63
N SER A 268 1.08 0.72 -20.66
CA SER A 268 1.47 0.90 -22.05
C SER A 268 1.48 2.39 -22.42
N ALA A 269 2.67 2.93 -22.72
CA ALA A 269 2.88 4.33 -23.11
C ALA A 269 1.92 4.79 -24.24
N THR A 270 1.70 3.94 -25.26
CA THR A 270 0.81 4.22 -26.40
C THR A 270 -0.67 4.29 -26.02
N ARG A 271 -1.10 3.64 -24.93
CA ARG A 271 -2.49 3.71 -24.42
C ARG A 271 -2.74 4.96 -23.60
N VAL A 272 -1.70 5.48 -22.92
CA VAL A 272 -1.80 6.62 -22.02
C VAL A 272 -1.50 7.95 -22.73
N GLY A 273 -0.81 7.92 -23.87
CA GLY A 273 -0.42 9.13 -24.60
C GLY A 273 0.75 9.89 -23.94
N HIS A 274 1.61 9.17 -23.23
CA HIS A 274 2.75 9.72 -22.48
C HIS A 274 3.96 8.80 -22.66
N PRO A 275 5.19 9.31 -22.80
CA PRO A 275 6.36 8.48 -23.09
C PRO A 275 6.75 7.55 -21.94
N ALA A 276 6.51 7.94 -20.67
CA ALA A 276 6.88 7.14 -19.49
C ALA A 276 5.90 7.26 -18.30
N PRO A 277 4.64 6.82 -18.42
CA PRO A 277 3.71 6.79 -17.30
C PRO A 277 4.02 5.60 -16.36
N PHE A 278 4.16 5.87 -15.06
CA PHE A 278 4.03 4.82 -14.05
C PHE A 278 2.55 4.35 -13.97
N PRO A 279 2.28 3.08 -13.59
CA PRO A 279 0.92 2.53 -13.56
C PRO A 279 0.11 3.15 -12.42
N VAL A 280 -1.21 3.31 -12.60
CA VAL A 280 -2.12 3.90 -11.58
C VAL A 280 -2.12 3.12 -10.26
N GLU A 281 -1.80 1.83 -10.29
CA GLU A 281 -1.68 1.01 -9.07
C GLU A 281 -0.57 1.48 -8.12
N LEU A 282 0.56 1.99 -8.64
CA LEU A 282 1.69 2.44 -7.83
C LEU A 282 1.33 3.60 -6.86
N PRO A 283 0.79 4.76 -7.32
CA PRO A 283 0.34 5.82 -6.43
C PRO A 283 -0.88 5.42 -5.63
N LEU A 284 -1.80 4.60 -6.16
CA LEU A 284 -2.99 4.16 -5.43
C LEU A 284 -2.61 3.41 -4.15
N ARG A 285 -1.63 2.50 -4.24
CA ARG A 285 -1.10 1.75 -3.11
C ARG A 285 -0.38 2.65 -2.08
N LEU A 286 0.36 3.67 -2.54
CA LEU A 286 0.99 4.67 -1.68
C LEU A 286 -0.03 5.57 -0.96
N ILE A 287 -1.04 6.05 -1.69
CA ILE A 287 -2.11 6.91 -1.16
C ILE A 287 -2.89 6.14 -0.07
N ASP A 288 -3.29 4.90 -0.33
CA ASP A 288 -4.02 4.09 0.63
C ASP A 288 -3.20 3.74 1.89
N LEU A 289 -1.88 3.57 1.76
CA LEU A 289 -0.99 3.26 2.88
C LEU A 289 -0.68 4.48 3.76
N TYR A 290 -0.68 5.69 3.19
CA TYR A 290 -0.11 6.88 3.83
C TYR A 290 -1.07 8.06 4.06
N THR A 291 -2.33 7.96 3.63
CA THR A 291 -3.35 9.00 3.80
C THR A 291 -4.67 8.46 4.34
N TYR A 292 -5.45 9.33 4.98
CA TYR A 292 -6.87 9.09 5.23
C TYR A 292 -7.70 9.43 3.98
N ARG A 293 -8.97 9.00 3.92
CA ARG A 293 -9.93 9.52 2.93
C ARG A 293 -10.11 11.03 3.11
N GLU A 294 -10.34 11.74 2.00
CA GLU A 294 -10.39 13.21 1.91
C GLU A 294 -9.09 13.96 2.29
N ASP A 295 -7.97 13.27 2.60
CA ASP A 295 -6.65 13.92 2.68
C ASP A 295 -6.24 14.46 1.29
N LEU A 296 -5.42 15.51 1.29
CA LEU A 296 -4.83 16.10 0.09
C LEU A 296 -3.51 15.41 -0.31
N VAL A 297 -3.45 14.95 -1.56
CA VAL A 297 -2.25 14.43 -2.24
C VAL A 297 -1.66 15.52 -3.15
N LEU A 298 -0.33 15.64 -3.20
CA LEU A 298 0.36 16.56 -4.12
C LEU A 298 1.25 15.78 -5.10
N ASP A 299 1.21 16.16 -6.38
CA ASP A 299 2.18 15.71 -7.39
C ASP A 299 2.79 16.93 -8.12
N PRO A 300 4.05 17.31 -7.83
CA PRO A 300 4.75 18.41 -8.50
C PRO A 300 5.17 18.12 -9.95
N PHE A 301 5.04 16.87 -10.43
CA PHE A 301 5.40 16.45 -11.79
C PHE A 301 4.25 15.62 -12.38
N MET A 302 3.08 16.26 -12.52
CA MET A 302 1.79 15.61 -12.78
C MET A 302 1.76 14.78 -14.08
N GLY A 303 2.45 15.21 -15.14
CA GLY A 303 2.47 14.60 -16.45
C GLY A 303 1.06 14.23 -16.94
N ALA A 304 0.87 12.96 -17.31
CA ALA A 304 -0.42 12.44 -17.74
C ALA A 304 -1.49 12.27 -16.65
N GLY A 305 -1.30 12.74 -15.42
CA GLY A 305 -2.35 12.74 -14.39
C GLY A 305 -2.51 11.45 -13.58
N THR A 306 -1.52 10.55 -13.59
CA THR A 306 -1.64 9.22 -12.95
C THR A 306 -1.89 9.31 -11.44
N ALA A 307 -1.19 10.20 -10.72
CA ALA A 307 -1.41 10.39 -9.29
C ALA A 307 -2.80 10.98 -8.97
N ALA A 308 -3.25 11.97 -9.75
CA ALA A 308 -4.60 12.55 -9.62
C ALA A 308 -5.72 11.52 -9.86
N VAL A 309 -5.57 10.66 -10.88
CA VAL A 309 -6.50 9.54 -11.12
C VAL A 309 -6.53 8.57 -9.93
N ALA A 310 -5.38 8.26 -9.34
CA ALA A 310 -5.32 7.40 -8.16
C ALA A 310 -5.94 8.05 -6.91
N ALA A 311 -5.80 9.37 -6.73
CA ALA A 311 -6.49 10.12 -5.68
C ALA A 311 -8.02 10.06 -5.85
N VAL A 312 -8.54 10.32 -7.05
CA VAL A 312 -9.98 10.19 -7.36
C VAL A 312 -10.48 8.78 -7.07
N ARG A 313 -9.79 7.73 -7.55
CA ARG A 313 -10.15 6.32 -7.29
C ARG A 313 -10.17 5.92 -5.82
N SER A 314 -9.38 6.61 -4.99
CA SER A 314 -9.25 6.31 -3.56
C SER A 314 -10.10 7.21 -2.66
N GLY A 315 -10.81 8.20 -3.22
CA GLY A 315 -11.54 9.20 -2.45
C GLY A 315 -10.59 10.12 -1.66
N ARG A 316 -9.56 10.63 -2.34
CA ARG A 316 -8.66 11.68 -1.86
C ARG A 316 -8.72 12.87 -2.79
N HIS A 317 -8.44 14.03 -2.22
CA HIS A 317 -8.21 15.23 -3.00
C HIS A 317 -6.80 15.22 -3.59
N PHE A 318 -6.60 15.91 -4.71
CA PHE A 318 -5.27 16.12 -5.28
C PHE A 318 -5.01 17.59 -5.62
N ILE A 319 -3.75 17.98 -5.66
CA ILE A 319 -3.28 19.13 -6.44
C ILE A 319 -2.07 18.64 -7.24
N GLY A 320 -1.80 19.24 -8.39
CA GLY A 320 -0.45 19.17 -8.93
C GLY A 320 -0.13 20.16 -10.03
N TYR A 321 1.12 20.06 -10.47
CA TYR A 321 1.78 21.00 -11.34
C TYR A 321 2.45 20.26 -12.48
N ASP A 322 2.44 20.87 -13.65
CA ASP A 322 3.30 20.49 -14.78
C ASP A 322 3.63 21.75 -15.58
N THR A 323 4.78 21.78 -16.25
CA THR A 323 5.15 22.89 -17.13
C THR A 323 4.57 22.78 -18.54
N ASP A 324 4.12 21.59 -18.96
CA ASP A 324 3.51 21.37 -20.27
C ASP A 324 1.97 21.48 -20.22
N GLU A 325 1.42 22.46 -20.95
CA GLU A 325 -0.04 22.68 -21.00
C GLU A 325 -0.80 21.49 -21.63
N GLY A 326 -0.18 20.79 -22.59
CA GLY A 326 -0.74 19.59 -23.21
C GLY A 326 -0.91 18.45 -22.21
N TYR A 327 0.07 18.24 -21.33
CA TYR A 327 -0.04 17.30 -20.21
C TYR A 327 -1.06 17.73 -19.17
N VAL A 328 -1.12 19.00 -18.78
CA VAL A 328 -2.17 19.51 -17.89
C VAL A 328 -3.57 19.25 -18.47
N LEU A 329 -3.78 19.53 -19.77
CA LEU A 329 -5.04 19.26 -20.45
C LEU A 329 -5.36 17.76 -20.56
N ALA A 330 -4.36 16.91 -20.81
CA ALA A 330 -4.53 15.46 -20.85
C ALA A 330 -4.87 14.87 -19.47
N ALA A 331 -4.20 15.34 -18.42
CA ALA A 331 -4.44 14.97 -17.04
C ALA A 331 -5.86 15.36 -16.59
N LYS A 332 -6.29 16.61 -16.85
CA LYS A 332 -7.66 17.07 -16.56
C LYS A 332 -8.72 16.22 -17.27
N ARG A 333 -8.49 15.83 -18.53
CA ARG A 333 -9.40 14.92 -19.26
C ARG A 333 -9.46 13.53 -18.61
N ARG A 334 -8.32 12.90 -18.25
CA ARG A 334 -8.31 11.59 -17.57
C ARG A 334 -9.01 11.66 -16.21
N VAL A 335 -8.77 12.71 -15.43
CA VAL A 335 -9.44 12.94 -14.14
C VAL A 335 -10.96 13.06 -14.32
N GLN A 336 -11.43 13.84 -15.31
CA GLN A 336 -12.87 13.99 -15.55
C GLN A 336 -13.51 12.65 -15.96
N GLN A 337 -12.90 11.90 -16.89
CA GLN A 337 -13.38 10.58 -17.29
C GLN A 337 -13.49 9.61 -16.10
N GLU A 338 -12.57 9.66 -15.15
CA GLU A 338 -12.60 8.82 -13.94
C GLU A 338 -13.66 9.29 -12.92
N ARG A 339 -13.94 10.60 -12.85
CA ARG A 339 -15.10 11.14 -12.10
C ARG A 339 -16.43 10.72 -12.73
N ASP A 340 -16.57 10.83 -14.05
CA ASP A 340 -17.77 10.44 -14.80
C ASP A 340 -18.05 8.94 -14.64
N ARG A 341 -17.00 8.11 -14.67
CA ARG A 341 -17.07 6.67 -14.34
C ARG A 341 -17.53 6.39 -12.91
N ALA A 342 -17.18 7.25 -11.95
CA ALA A 342 -17.60 7.11 -10.56
C ALA A 342 -19.05 7.58 -10.31
N THR A 343 -19.58 8.50 -11.13
CA THR A 343 -20.93 9.08 -10.97
C THR A 343 -22.00 8.48 -11.88
N SER A 344 -21.64 7.77 -12.95
CA SER A 344 -22.59 7.27 -13.95
C SER A 344 -23.55 6.20 -13.39
N PRO A 345 -24.89 6.41 -13.45
CA PRO A 345 -25.88 5.45 -12.95
C PRO A 345 -25.89 4.10 -13.67
N ARG A 346 -25.36 4.06 -14.91
CA ARG A 346 -25.27 2.86 -15.76
C ARG A 346 -23.87 2.23 -15.76
N GLY A 347 -22.91 2.77 -14.99
CA GLY A 347 -21.65 2.12 -14.68
C GLY A 347 -21.83 0.97 -13.67
N GLY A 348 -22.57 -0.07 -14.07
CA GLY A 348 -23.20 -1.08 -13.20
C GLY A 348 -22.28 -1.94 -12.31
N TYR A 349 -20.96 -1.78 -12.37
CA TYR A 349 -20.02 -2.42 -11.43
C TYR A 349 -19.53 -1.44 -10.36
N ARG A 350 -20.37 -1.29 -9.33
CA ARG A 350 -20.16 -0.56 -8.06
C ARG A 350 -18.67 -0.26 -7.77
N THR A 351 -18.22 0.94 -8.12
CA THR A 351 -16.98 1.56 -7.60
C THR A 351 -17.18 2.20 -6.23
N ARG A 352 -18.29 1.90 -5.55
CA ARG A 352 -18.39 1.99 -4.08
C ARG A 352 -17.44 0.94 -3.46
N ARG A 353 -16.14 1.25 -3.47
CA ARG A 353 -15.20 0.75 -2.47
C ARG A 353 -15.89 0.94 -1.13
N ALA A 354 -16.07 -0.13 -0.34
CA ALA A 354 -16.80 -0.04 0.90
C ALA A 354 -16.27 1.15 1.71
N GLU A 355 -17.12 2.14 1.92
CA GLU A 355 -16.85 3.18 2.90
C GLU A 355 -16.69 2.43 4.22
N LEU A 356 -15.58 2.65 4.91
CA LEU A 356 -15.43 2.26 6.30
C LEU A 356 -16.18 3.34 7.09
N PRO A 357 -17.45 3.16 7.47
CA PRO A 357 -18.25 4.31 7.85
C PRO A 357 -17.92 4.70 9.27
N SER A 358 -17.88 6.01 9.54
CA SER A 358 -17.68 6.56 10.88
C SER A 358 -18.95 6.42 11.73
N PHE A 359 -19.43 5.18 11.92
CA PHE A 359 -20.65 4.95 12.67
C PHE A 359 -20.52 5.42 14.13
N PRO A 360 -21.57 6.03 14.70
CA PRO A 360 -21.79 6.09 16.15
C PRO A 360 -21.71 4.68 16.77
N LYS A 361 -21.39 4.59 18.07
CA LYS A 361 -21.24 3.30 18.76
C LYS A 361 -22.56 2.52 18.84
N GLU A 362 -23.66 3.23 18.66
CA GLU A 362 -25.05 2.77 18.72
C GLU A 362 -25.38 1.96 17.45
N VAL A 363 -25.13 2.52 16.26
CA VAL A 363 -25.37 1.84 14.96
C VAL A 363 -24.51 0.57 14.82
N LEU A 364 -23.30 0.56 15.39
CA LEU A 364 -22.48 -0.64 15.48
C LEU A 364 -23.14 -1.78 16.26
N LYS A 365 -24.12 -1.55 17.13
CA LYS A 365 -24.77 -2.65 17.86
C LYS A 365 -25.70 -3.46 16.97
N GLU A 366 -26.29 -2.85 15.94
CA GLU A 366 -27.48 -3.36 15.25
C GLU A 366 -27.20 -3.98 13.88
N ASN A 367 -26.07 -3.67 13.22
CA ASN A 367 -25.74 -4.20 11.90
C ASN A 367 -24.39 -4.95 11.88
N HIS A 368 -24.42 -6.28 11.73
CA HIS A 368 -23.24 -7.14 11.81
C HIS A 368 -22.29 -6.96 10.61
N GLN A 369 -22.82 -6.86 9.39
CA GLN A 369 -22.05 -6.68 8.16
C GLN A 369 -21.24 -5.37 8.21
N ALA A 370 -21.84 -4.32 8.77
CA ALA A 370 -21.21 -3.02 9.01
C ALA A 370 -20.10 -3.04 10.08
N ARG A 371 -20.21 -3.93 11.09
CA ARG A 371 -19.13 -4.15 12.09
C ARG A 371 -17.95 -4.86 11.47
N SER A 372 -18.20 -5.94 10.73
CA SER A 372 -17.18 -6.78 10.10
C SER A 372 -16.27 -5.97 9.20
N ILE A 373 -16.86 -5.21 8.27
CA ILE A 373 -16.10 -4.32 7.36
C ILE A 373 -15.27 -3.32 8.17
N ARG A 374 -15.83 -2.69 9.23
CA ARG A 374 -15.12 -1.71 10.07
C ARG A 374 -14.01 -2.30 10.95
N ALA A 375 -14.06 -3.58 11.27
CA ALA A 375 -13.08 -4.24 12.14
C ALA A 375 -11.75 -4.60 11.44
N GLY A 376 -11.65 -4.40 10.12
CA GLY A 376 -10.48 -4.83 9.34
C GLY A 376 -10.46 -6.35 9.14
N GLU A 377 -11.65 -6.96 9.08
CA GLU A 377 -11.83 -8.38 8.82
C GLU A 377 -11.31 -8.75 7.42
N THR A 378 -10.69 -9.93 7.34
CA THR A 378 -10.06 -10.51 6.15
C THR A 378 -11.10 -10.84 5.07
N ALA A 379 -10.64 -11.10 3.84
CA ALA A 379 -11.55 -11.52 2.76
C ALA A 379 -12.40 -12.75 3.13
N LYS A 380 -11.83 -13.65 3.94
CA LYS A 380 -12.52 -14.82 4.47
C LYS A 380 -13.68 -14.46 5.40
N GLU A 381 -13.49 -13.49 6.29
CA GLU A 381 -14.51 -13.08 7.26
C GLU A 381 -15.68 -12.34 6.56
N ILE A 382 -15.41 -11.52 5.54
CA ILE A 382 -16.45 -10.91 4.70
C ILE A 382 -17.20 -11.97 3.89
N ALA A 383 -16.49 -12.91 3.24
CA ALA A 383 -17.10 -14.01 2.49
C ALA A 383 -18.02 -14.86 3.39
N ARG A 384 -17.58 -15.19 4.61
CA ARG A 384 -18.40 -15.89 5.62
C ARG A 384 -19.68 -15.12 5.98
N ALA A 385 -19.59 -13.80 6.16
CA ALA A 385 -20.76 -12.97 6.43
C ALA A 385 -21.75 -13.01 5.25
N VAL A 386 -21.26 -12.83 4.01
CA VAL A 386 -22.08 -12.91 2.80
C VAL A 386 -22.76 -14.27 2.65
N LEU A 387 -22.04 -15.38 2.88
CA LEU A 387 -22.62 -16.73 2.81
C LEU A 387 -23.75 -16.94 3.84
N ARG A 388 -23.57 -16.47 5.07
CA ARG A 388 -24.62 -16.50 6.11
C ARG A 388 -25.82 -15.63 5.75
N ASP A 389 -25.58 -14.42 5.25
CA ASP A 389 -26.62 -13.49 4.77
C ASP A 389 -27.38 -14.05 3.53
N CYS A 390 -26.77 -14.97 2.79
CA CYS A 390 -27.39 -15.70 1.68
C CYS A 390 -28.09 -17.00 2.11
N GLY A 391 -27.97 -17.44 3.37
CA GLY A 391 -28.68 -18.59 3.93
C GLY A 391 -27.88 -19.90 4.03
N PHE A 392 -26.54 -19.85 3.97
CA PHE A 392 -25.67 -21.02 4.22
C PHE A 392 -25.23 -21.12 5.70
N GLU A 393 -25.18 -22.35 6.25
CA GLU A 393 -24.55 -22.62 7.54
C GLU A 393 -23.03 -22.85 7.36
N VAL A 394 -22.23 -21.83 7.66
CA VAL A 394 -20.77 -21.84 7.36
C VAL A 394 -19.92 -22.38 8.50
N HIS A 395 -19.16 -23.43 8.23
CA HIS A 395 -18.20 -24.07 9.13
C HIS A 395 -16.75 -23.50 8.96
N ASN A 396 -15.77 -24.04 9.68
CA ASN A 396 -14.39 -23.52 9.77
C ASN A 396 -13.32 -24.49 9.25
N ASP A 397 -13.77 -25.58 8.64
CA ASP A 397 -13.05 -26.81 8.48
C ASP A 397 -13.33 -27.40 7.09
N SER A 398 -12.26 -27.79 6.38
CA SER A 398 -12.30 -28.47 5.08
C SER A 398 -12.78 -29.93 5.22
N ARG A 399 -13.99 -30.13 5.77
CA ARG A 399 -14.59 -31.46 5.98
C ARG A 399 -14.57 -32.28 4.69
N GLY A 400 -14.38 -33.58 4.79
CA GLY A 400 -14.39 -34.50 3.64
C GLY A 400 -13.17 -34.44 2.70
N LEU A 401 -12.34 -33.39 2.74
CA LEU A 401 -11.22 -33.25 1.80
C LEU A 401 -9.97 -34.02 2.27
N HIS A 402 -9.65 -35.10 1.55
CA HIS A 402 -8.49 -35.97 1.80
C HIS A 402 -7.41 -35.92 0.70
N ASN A 403 -7.59 -35.06 -0.31
CA ASN A 403 -6.73 -34.93 -1.49
C ASN A 403 -5.59 -33.90 -1.34
N GLY A 404 -5.41 -33.31 -0.15
CA GLY A 404 -4.39 -32.30 0.12
C GLY A 404 -4.72 -30.89 -0.39
N VAL A 405 -5.94 -30.64 -0.86
CA VAL A 405 -6.43 -29.29 -1.19
C VAL A 405 -7.16 -28.71 0.02
N GLU A 406 -6.72 -27.53 0.47
CA GLU A 406 -7.46 -26.72 1.43
C GLU A 406 -8.39 -25.73 0.71
N VAL A 407 -9.62 -25.63 1.20
CA VAL A 407 -10.61 -24.61 0.84
C VAL A 407 -10.87 -23.71 2.05
N ASP A 408 -11.43 -22.52 1.85
CA ASP A 408 -11.61 -21.55 2.93
C ASP A 408 -12.79 -21.87 3.83
N PHE A 409 -13.89 -22.37 3.27
CA PHE A 409 -15.05 -22.87 4.01
C PHE A 409 -15.61 -24.16 3.41
N ALA A 410 -16.20 -24.98 4.27
CA ALA A 410 -17.34 -25.81 3.92
C ALA A 410 -18.59 -25.16 4.53
N ALA A 411 -19.74 -25.24 3.85
CA ALA A 411 -21.01 -24.77 4.37
C ALA A 411 -22.17 -25.63 3.89
N GLU A 412 -23.21 -25.75 4.71
CA GLU A 412 -24.43 -26.49 4.36
C GLU A 412 -25.51 -25.52 3.83
N ASP A 413 -26.24 -25.93 2.79
CA ASP A 413 -27.44 -25.23 2.30
C ASP A 413 -28.68 -25.53 3.17
N GLN A 414 -29.83 -24.94 2.84
CA GLN A 414 -31.07 -25.11 3.61
C GLN A 414 -31.66 -26.53 3.53
N HIS A 415 -31.10 -27.40 2.69
CA HIS A 415 -31.48 -28.79 2.51
C HIS A 415 -30.45 -29.76 3.12
N GLY A 416 -29.37 -29.25 3.73
CA GLY A 416 -28.26 -30.04 4.26
C GLY A 416 -27.27 -30.51 3.19
N GLY A 417 -27.33 -29.97 1.97
CA GLY A 417 -26.33 -30.21 0.93
C GLY A 417 -25.02 -29.50 1.28
N LEU A 418 -23.88 -30.19 1.14
CA LEU A 418 -22.57 -29.63 1.45
C LEU A 418 -21.99 -28.87 0.26
N TRP A 419 -21.42 -27.70 0.51
CA TRP A 419 -20.77 -26.84 -0.47
C TRP A 419 -19.37 -26.43 0.02
N TYR A 420 -18.40 -26.41 -0.91
CA TYR A 420 -17.06 -25.90 -0.66
C TYR A 420 -16.89 -24.50 -1.24
N PHE A 421 -16.17 -23.63 -0.53
CA PHE A 421 -15.92 -22.26 -0.94
C PHE A 421 -14.44 -21.92 -0.81
N ASP A 422 -13.83 -21.42 -1.90
CA ASP A 422 -12.48 -20.84 -1.91
C ASP A 422 -12.56 -19.35 -2.18
N VAL A 423 -11.94 -18.53 -1.32
CA VAL A 423 -11.92 -17.07 -1.44
C VAL A 423 -10.69 -16.66 -2.25
N SER A 424 -10.87 -16.74 -3.57
CA SER A 424 -9.88 -16.43 -4.58
C SER A 424 -9.60 -14.92 -4.69
N GLY A 425 -8.69 -14.46 -3.83
CA GLY A 425 -8.18 -13.09 -3.79
C GLY A 425 -8.50 -12.38 -2.48
N GLY A 426 -7.57 -11.53 -2.02
CA GLY A 426 -7.84 -10.62 -0.90
C GLY A 426 -8.78 -9.49 -1.30
N PHE A 427 -9.29 -8.75 -0.31
CA PHE A 427 -9.74 -7.39 -0.58
C PHE A 427 -8.51 -6.54 -0.86
N THR A 428 -8.33 -6.18 -2.14
CA THR A 428 -7.29 -5.26 -2.61
C THR A 428 -7.87 -4.09 -3.39
N GLY A 429 -7.56 -2.86 -2.94
CA GLY A 429 -7.98 -1.59 -3.53
C GLY A 429 -7.41 -1.40 -4.93
N THR A 430 -6.25 -1.98 -5.18
CA THR A 430 -5.79 -2.32 -6.52
C THR A 430 -6.41 -3.68 -6.89
N ARG A 431 -7.63 -3.60 -7.43
CA ARG A 431 -8.46 -4.75 -7.80
C ARG A 431 -7.70 -5.71 -8.70
N SER A 432 -7.77 -7.00 -8.40
CA SER A 432 -7.63 -8.04 -9.44
C SER A 432 -7.97 -9.46 -8.97
N GLY A 433 -8.75 -9.68 -7.90
CA GLY A 433 -9.30 -10.98 -7.46
C GLY A 433 -8.83 -12.25 -8.21
N LEU A 434 -9.65 -12.72 -9.16
CA LEU A 434 -9.30 -13.71 -10.19
C LEU A 434 -8.74 -13.08 -11.49
N SER A 435 -8.81 -11.76 -11.66
CA SER A 435 -8.12 -11.04 -12.75
C SER A 435 -6.57 -11.15 -12.68
N ARG A 436 -5.97 -11.52 -11.53
CA ARG A 436 -4.53 -11.78 -11.36
C ARG A 436 -4.19 -13.14 -11.94
N THR A 437 -3.39 -13.18 -13.00
CA THR A 437 -2.90 -14.41 -13.66
C THR A 437 -2.38 -15.46 -12.66
N ASP A 438 -1.50 -15.07 -11.73
CA ASP A 438 -0.96 -15.99 -10.71
C ASP A 438 -2.03 -16.52 -9.74
N THR A 439 -3.05 -15.72 -9.39
CA THR A 439 -4.15 -16.15 -8.50
C THR A 439 -5.10 -17.07 -9.26
N LEU A 440 -5.49 -16.69 -10.49
CA LEU A 440 -6.35 -17.48 -11.37
C LEU A 440 -5.82 -18.89 -11.58
N TRP A 441 -4.58 -19.04 -12.05
CA TRP A 441 -4.05 -20.36 -12.38
C TRP A 441 -3.81 -21.23 -11.14
N LYS A 442 -3.48 -20.63 -9.99
CA LYS A 442 -3.44 -21.37 -8.70
C LYS A 442 -4.82 -21.83 -8.26
N THR A 443 -5.85 -20.99 -8.42
CA THR A 443 -7.23 -21.37 -8.11
C THR A 443 -7.73 -22.47 -9.06
N LEU A 444 -7.56 -22.32 -10.38
CA LEU A 444 -7.93 -23.34 -11.35
C LEU A 444 -7.15 -24.66 -11.13
N GLY A 445 -5.89 -24.59 -10.70
CA GLY A 445 -5.13 -25.78 -10.29
C GLY A 445 -5.73 -26.50 -9.09
N ARG A 446 -6.12 -25.77 -8.02
CA ARG A 446 -6.80 -26.34 -6.85
C ARG A 446 -8.17 -26.93 -7.22
N ALA A 447 -8.95 -26.21 -8.02
CA ALA A 447 -10.24 -26.65 -8.54
C ALA A 447 -10.10 -27.94 -9.37
N GLY A 448 -9.11 -28.01 -10.26
CA GLY A 448 -8.82 -29.20 -11.06
C GLY A 448 -8.46 -30.44 -10.22
N VAL A 449 -7.71 -30.27 -9.12
CA VAL A 449 -7.43 -31.38 -8.18
C VAL A 449 -8.69 -31.81 -7.42
N LEU A 450 -9.53 -30.86 -7.01
CA LEU A 450 -10.82 -31.16 -6.36
C LEU A 450 -11.77 -31.91 -7.30
N ALA A 451 -11.93 -31.47 -8.54
CA ALA A 451 -12.77 -32.16 -9.53
C ALA A 451 -12.22 -33.52 -9.99
N ALA A 452 -10.90 -33.74 -9.88
CA ALA A 452 -10.28 -35.05 -10.09
C ALA A 452 -10.38 -35.97 -8.86
N SER A 453 -11.00 -35.50 -7.76
CA SER A 453 -11.23 -36.25 -6.52
C SER A 453 -12.72 -36.48 -6.31
N GLU A 454 -13.09 -37.59 -5.68
CA GLU A 454 -14.44 -37.72 -5.11
C GLU A 454 -14.57 -36.71 -3.96
N THR A 455 -15.59 -35.86 -4.04
CA THR A 455 -15.87 -34.81 -3.06
C THR A 455 -17.38 -34.78 -2.78
N ASP A 456 -17.75 -34.60 -1.51
CA ASP A 456 -19.16 -34.65 -1.06
C ASP A 456 -20.01 -33.45 -1.50
N GLY A 457 -19.46 -32.52 -2.30
CA GLY A 457 -20.11 -31.26 -2.64
C GLY A 457 -19.36 -30.44 -3.70
N PRO A 458 -20.05 -29.52 -4.40
CA PRO A 458 -19.45 -28.62 -5.39
C PRO A 458 -18.55 -27.53 -4.79
N LEU A 459 -17.57 -27.08 -5.57
CA LEU A 459 -16.73 -25.91 -5.25
C LEU A 459 -17.27 -24.62 -5.89
N ILE A 460 -17.49 -23.58 -5.08
CA ILE A 460 -17.72 -22.20 -5.54
C ILE A 460 -16.46 -21.36 -5.29
N LEU A 461 -16.09 -20.55 -6.29
CA LEU A 461 -15.01 -19.58 -6.20
C LEU A 461 -15.57 -18.20 -5.85
N LEU A 462 -15.38 -17.76 -4.60
CA LEU A 462 -15.73 -16.40 -4.19
C LEU A 462 -14.57 -15.46 -4.50
N THR A 463 -14.84 -14.34 -5.16
CA THR A 463 -13.80 -13.35 -5.47
C THR A 463 -14.28 -11.93 -5.27
N THR A 464 -13.32 -11.01 -5.22
CA THR A 464 -13.57 -9.56 -5.19
C THR A 464 -13.77 -9.00 -6.59
N ASN A 465 -13.07 -9.57 -7.59
CA ASN A 465 -13.29 -9.26 -9.00
C ASN A 465 -12.99 -10.44 -9.93
N LEU A 466 -13.85 -10.63 -10.93
CA LEU A 466 -13.62 -11.54 -12.04
C LEU A 466 -12.67 -10.92 -13.09
N PRO A 467 -12.05 -11.72 -13.98
CA PRO A 467 -11.32 -11.20 -15.14
C PRO A 467 -12.27 -10.46 -16.11
N PRO A 468 -11.84 -9.41 -16.82
CA PRO A 468 -12.67 -8.72 -17.82
C PRO A 468 -13.18 -9.66 -18.93
N ARG A 469 -14.40 -9.43 -19.42
CA ARG A 469 -15.02 -10.21 -20.51
C ARG A 469 -14.11 -10.23 -21.75
N GLY A 470 -13.87 -11.42 -22.32
CA GLY A 470 -12.98 -11.64 -23.46
C GLY A 470 -11.48 -11.70 -23.12
N SER A 471 -11.07 -11.45 -21.86
CA SER A 471 -9.69 -11.66 -21.45
C SER A 471 -9.33 -13.15 -21.42
N ALA A 472 -8.04 -13.48 -21.54
CA ALA A 472 -7.57 -14.87 -21.42
C ALA A 472 -8.00 -15.53 -20.09
N GLY A 473 -8.16 -14.75 -19.02
CA GLY A 473 -8.65 -15.23 -17.74
C GLY A 473 -10.15 -15.55 -17.72
N ASP A 474 -10.97 -14.73 -18.37
CA ASP A 474 -12.42 -14.97 -18.52
C ASP A 474 -12.68 -16.21 -19.39
N VAL A 475 -11.94 -16.34 -20.50
CA VAL A 475 -11.96 -17.54 -21.35
C VAL A 475 -11.59 -18.80 -20.56
N ALA A 476 -10.52 -18.74 -19.75
CA ALA A 476 -10.11 -19.87 -18.91
C ALA A 476 -11.14 -20.21 -17.82
N LEU A 477 -11.71 -19.22 -17.14
CA LEU A 477 -12.77 -19.46 -16.15
C LEU A 477 -14.00 -20.10 -16.80
N ARG A 478 -14.50 -19.56 -17.92
CA ARG A 478 -15.67 -20.12 -18.62
C ARG A 478 -15.45 -21.56 -19.06
N ALA A 479 -14.26 -21.89 -19.57
CA ALA A 479 -13.92 -23.26 -19.99
C ALA A 479 -13.86 -24.27 -18.82
N ALA A 480 -13.56 -23.81 -17.61
CA ALA A 480 -13.44 -24.65 -16.42
C ALA A 480 -14.72 -24.69 -15.54
N ARG A 481 -15.71 -23.83 -15.79
CA ARG A 481 -16.98 -23.76 -15.05
C ARG A 481 -17.85 -24.98 -15.32
N GLY A 482 -18.47 -25.53 -14.27
CA GLY A 482 -19.24 -26.77 -14.33
C GLY A 482 -18.39 -28.04 -14.52
N VAL A 483 -17.05 -27.92 -14.58
CA VAL A 483 -16.11 -29.04 -14.80
C VAL A 483 -15.09 -29.13 -13.68
N MET A 484 -14.34 -28.05 -13.41
CA MET A 484 -13.35 -27.98 -12.32
C MET A 484 -13.91 -27.34 -11.06
N TYR A 485 -14.87 -26.43 -11.22
CA TYR A 485 -15.58 -25.76 -10.15
C TYR A 485 -17.01 -25.49 -10.61
N PHE A 486 -17.95 -25.36 -9.69
CA PHE A 486 -19.36 -25.16 -10.01
C PHE A 486 -19.60 -23.73 -10.53
N ASP A 487 -19.29 -22.71 -9.74
CA ASP A 487 -19.51 -21.31 -10.13
C ASP A 487 -18.45 -20.35 -9.56
N ALA A 488 -18.30 -19.18 -10.19
CA ALA A 488 -17.43 -18.11 -9.70
C ALA A 488 -18.24 -16.80 -9.55
N ILE A 489 -18.09 -16.16 -8.38
CA ILE A 489 -19.03 -15.16 -7.88
C ILE A 489 -18.25 -13.97 -7.30
N GLU A 490 -18.52 -12.76 -7.83
CA GLU A 490 -18.14 -11.53 -7.14
C GLU A 490 -19.02 -11.33 -5.90
N MET A 491 -18.46 -11.59 -4.71
CA MET A 491 -19.24 -11.73 -3.46
C MET A 491 -19.99 -10.45 -2.99
N LEU A 492 -19.60 -9.28 -3.51
CA LEU A 492 -20.26 -7.99 -3.22
C LEU A 492 -21.18 -7.50 -4.35
N SER A 493 -21.27 -8.25 -5.46
CA SER A 493 -22.20 -7.94 -6.56
C SER A 493 -23.62 -8.36 -6.21
N ALA A 494 -24.62 -7.61 -6.69
CA ALA A 494 -26.02 -7.92 -6.39
C ALA A 494 -26.44 -9.28 -7.00
N GLY A 495 -26.16 -9.49 -8.29
CA GLY A 495 -26.42 -10.77 -8.97
C GLY A 495 -25.59 -11.94 -8.43
N GLY A 496 -24.39 -11.68 -7.88
CA GLY A 496 -23.61 -12.71 -7.19
C GLY A 496 -24.29 -13.19 -5.91
N GLN A 497 -24.81 -12.26 -5.10
CA GLN A 497 -25.57 -12.62 -3.88
C GLN A 497 -26.94 -13.21 -4.18
N GLU A 498 -27.57 -12.84 -5.30
CA GLU A 498 -28.81 -13.45 -5.77
C GLU A 498 -28.61 -14.92 -6.13
N ARG A 499 -27.58 -15.25 -6.93
CA ARG A 499 -27.20 -16.64 -7.23
C ARG A 499 -26.85 -17.44 -5.96
N LEU A 500 -26.13 -16.84 -5.01
CA LEU A 500 -25.86 -17.50 -3.72
C LEU A 500 -27.15 -17.82 -2.92
N ARG A 501 -28.14 -16.92 -2.92
CA ARG A 501 -29.45 -17.18 -2.27
C ARG A 501 -30.23 -18.26 -3.00
N GLU A 502 -30.20 -18.28 -4.33
CA GLU A 502 -30.79 -19.33 -5.14
C GLU A 502 -30.20 -20.68 -4.75
N TYR A 503 -28.87 -20.83 -4.79
CA TYR A 503 -28.19 -22.09 -4.43
C TYR A 503 -28.48 -22.55 -2.99
N ALA A 504 -28.49 -21.63 -2.02
CA ALA A 504 -28.85 -21.95 -0.64
C ALA A 504 -30.31 -22.43 -0.48
N ALA A 505 -31.24 -21.90 -1.30
CA ALA A 505 -32.66 -22.17 -1.22
C ALA A 505 -33.16 -23.31 -2.12
N THR A 506 -32.42 -23.71 -3.16
CA THR A 506 -32.79 -24.81 -4.07
C THR A 506 -31.99 -26.09 -3.85
N GLY A 507 -30.90 -26.02 -3.09
CA GLY A 507 -29.88 -27.07 -3.04
C GLY A 507 -29.05 -27.14 -4.33
N ILE A 508 -28.15 -28.13 -4.41
CA ILE A 508 -27.16 -28.30 -5.49
C ILE A 508 -27.84 -28.50 -6.87
N PRO A 509 -27.77 -27.53 -7.80
CA PRO A 509 -28.35 -27.66 -9.13
C PRO A 509 -27.45 -28.48 -10.08
N VAL A 510 -28.03 -28.99 -11.17
CA VAL A 510 -27.28 -29.73 -12.22
C VAL A 510 -26.29 -28.82 -12.97
N GLN A 511 -26.57 -27.52 -13.09
CA GLN A 511 -25.69 -26.53 -13.70
C GLN A 511 -25.77 -25.18 -12.98
N PRO A 512 -24.70 -24.37 -12.99
CA PRO A 512 -24.67 -23.07 -12.32
C PRO A 512 -25.54 -22.02 -13.04
N ALA A 513 -26.33 -21.28 -12.27
CA ALA A 513 -27.19 -20.21 -12.77
C ALA A 513 -26.45 -19.04 -13.45
N GLY A 514 -27.05 -18.48 -14.50
CA GLY A 514 -26.60 -17.27 -15.22
C GLY A 514 -25.25 -17.40 -15.94
N GLU A 515 -24.78 -16.30 -16.55
CA GLU A 515 -23.38 -16.17 -17.01
C GLU A 515 -22.48 -15.69 -15.85
N LEU A 516 -21.18 -16.03 -15.88
CA LEU A 516 -20.18 -15.52 -14.92
C LEU A 516 -20.12 -13.98 -14.87
N LEU A 517 -20.18 -13.38 -16.05
CA LEU A 517 -20.41 -11.97 -16.27
C LEU A 517 -21.57 -11.91 -17.27
N PRO A 518 -22.74 -11.34 -16.92
CA PRO A 518 -23.85 -11.20 -17.88
C PRO A 518 -23.44 -10.35 -19.09
N PRO A 519 -24.20 -10.41 -20.20
CA PRO A 519 -24.00 -9.50 -21.32
C PRO A 519 -24.09 -8.05 -20.85
N GLU A 520 -23.23 -7.18 -21.38
CA GLU A 520 -23.55 -5.75 -21.39
C GLU A 520 -24.75 -5.58 -22.34
N ASP A 521 -25.79 -4.88 -21.91
CA ASP A 521 -26.98 -4.64 -22.75
C ASP A 521 -26.55 -4.02 -24.09
N ALA A 522 -27.03 -4.59 -25.19
CA ALA A 522 -26.47 -4.39 -26.53
C ALA A 522 -26.81 -3.04 -27.20
N ASP A 523 -27.01 -1.98 -26.42
CA ASP A 523 -27.36 -0.63 -26.84
C ASP A 523 -26.23 0.38 -26.54
N HIS A 524 -25.07 0.22 -27.18
CA HIS A 524 -24.43 1.26 -28.01
C HIS A 524 -23.12 0.76 -28.67
N PRO A 525 -22.72 1.33 -29.83
CA PRO A 525 -21.55 0.87 -30.59
C PRO A 525 -20.23 1.38 -29.98
N ALA A 526 -19.15 0.66 -30.28
CA ALA A 526 -17.80 1.01 -29.84
C ALA A 526 -17.31 2.35 -30.42
N VAL A 527 -16.82 3.22 -29.53
CA VAL A 527 -15.97 4.40 -29.80
C VAL A 527 -14.94 4.52 -28.69
#